data_AF-A0A2V9X3F6-F1
#
_entry.id   AF-A0A2V9X3F6-F1
#
_cell.length_a   1.000
_cell.length_b   1.000
_cell.length_c   1.000
_cell.angle_alpha   90.00
_cell.angle_beta   90.00
_cell.angle_gamma   90.00
#
_symmetry.space_group_name_H-M   'P 1'
#
loop_
_entity.id
_entity.type
_entity.pdbx_description
1 polymer ?
#
loop_
_entity_poly.entity_id
_entity_poly.type
_entity_poly.pdbx_seq_one_letter_code
_entity_poly.pdbx_strand_id
1 'polypeptide(L)'
;MATTLAPVDSREVVRCDHCLLVQFRTTNDLCRRCHASLDEEEPEIVAAPPAPQVMPSHGNGRGHLNLATSIRSLRLRSGLSQRQLALRMSVPRTYVSKIENEKATPTLSSLERLARALEVTVPDLLSGGERTRQEEVREFMQDEFIAELMPFVSQLNGMQMSSVLTQVRDLTMRPRRSA
;
A
#
# COMPACT_ATOMS: atom_id res chain seq x y z
N MET A 1 -23.06 -49.69 30.68
CA MET A 1 -22.71 -48.27 30.82
C MET A 1 -21.47 -48.03 29.98
N ALA A 2 -21.62 -47.37 28.83
CA ALA A 2 -20.51 -47.10 27.92
C ALA A 2 -19.92 -45.73 28.25
N THR A 3 -18.72 -45.71 28.81
CA THR A 3 -17.98 -44.49 29.12
C THR A 3 -17.44 -43.91 27.82
N THR A 4 -18.02 -42.81 27.35
CA THR A 4 -17.49 -42.07 26.18
C THR A 4 -16.19 -41.39 26.60
N LEU A 5 -15.05 -41.90 26.09
CA LEU A 5 -13.76 -41.23 26.17
C LEU A 5 -13.87 -39.88 25.45
N ALA A 6 -13.64 -38.79 26.18
CA ALA A 6 -13.49 -37.46 25.59
C ALA A 6 -12.31 -37.45 24.61
N PRO A 7 -12.40 -36.78 23.45
CA PRO A 7 -11.30 -36.75 22.49
C PRO A 7 -10.14 -36.01 23.13
N VAL A 8 -8.99 -36.69 23.26
CA VAL A 8 -7.74 -36.08 23.69
C VAL A 8 -7.33 -35.13 22.58
N ASP A 9 -7.51 -33.84 22.83
CA ASP A 9 -7.09 -32.76 21.95
C ASP A 9 -5.55 -32.74 21.93
N SER A 10 -4.99 -33.54 21.03
CA SER A 10 -3.54 -33.73 20.89
C SER A 10 -2.96 -32.48 20.25
N ARG A 11 -2.70 -31.46 21.07
CA ARG A 11 -2.01 -30.23 20.66
C ARG A 11 -0.65 -30.60 20.10
N GLU A 12 -0.36 -30.10 18.91
CA GLU A 12 0.89 -30.32 18.19
C GLU A 12 2.10 -29.83 19.00
N VAL A 13 3.19 -30.58 19.01
CA VAL A 13 4.44 -30.20 19.68
C VAL A 13 5.35 -29.52 18.68
N VAL A 14 5.69 -28.25 18.94
CA VAL A 14 6.50 -27.41 18.06
C VAL A 14 7.72 -26.87 18.80
N ARG A 15 8.82 -26.66 18.06
CA ARG A 15 10.04 -26.01 18.56
C ARG A 15 10.04 -24.55 18.10
N CYS A 16 10.32 -23.63 19.01
CA CYS A 16 10.49 -22.23 18.64
C CYS A 16 11.87 -21.99 18.02
N ASP A 17 11.93 -21.47 16.80
CA ASP A 17 13.21 -21.18 16.13
C ASP A 17 13.97 -20.01 16.74
N HIS A 18 13.30 -19.15 17.51
CA HIS A 18 13.91 -18.00 18.15
C HIS A 18 14.57 -18.32 19.51
N CYS A 19 13.89 -19.08 20.37
CA CYS A 19 14.37 -19.37 21.73
C CYS A 19 14.60 -20.87 22.01
N LEU A 20 14.43 -21.71 20.98
CA LEU A 20 14.67 -23.15 20.99
C LEU A 20 13.79 -23.95 21.96
N LEU A 21 12.77 -23.30 22.54
CA LEU A 21 11.84 -23.92 23.47
C LEU A 21 10.92 -24.90 22.72
N VAL A 22 10.87 -26.13 23.23
CA VAL A 22 9.86 -27.13 22.83
C VAL A 22 8.58 -26.89 23.64
N GLN A 23 7.45 -26.77 22.95
CA GLN A 23 6.16 -26.44 23.55
C GLN A 23 5.01 -27.03 22.73
N PHE A 24 3.82 -27.07 23.33
CA PHE A 24 2.59 -27.27 22.56
C PHE A 24 2.25 -26.00 21.78
N ARG A 25 1.77 -26.16 20.54
CA ARG A 25 1.25 -25.07 19.73
C ARG A 25 0.11 -24.39 20.51
N THR A 26 0.28 -23.09 20.71
CA THR A 26 -0.65 -22.23 21.45
C THR A 26 -1.78 -21.78 20.53
N THR A 27 -2.95 -21.43 21.07
CA THR A 27 -4.10 -20.96 20.28
C THR A 27 -3.87 -19.67 19.50
N ASN A 28 -2.83 -18.91 19.84
CA ASN A 28 -2.43 -17.68 19.15
C ASN A 28 -1.15 -17.85 18.30
N ASP A 29 -0.66 -19.09 18.16
CA ASP A 29 0.58 -19.43 17.44
C ASP A 29 1.82 -18.62 17.86
N LEU A 30 1.86 -18.16 19.11
CA LEU A 30 3.00 -17.45 19.68
C LEU A 30 3.76 -18.33 20.67
N CYS A 31 5.08 -18.26 20.63
CA CYS A 31 5.90 -18.92 21.62
C CYS A 31 5.58 -18.42 23.03
N ARG A 32 5.28 -19.34 23.94
CA ARG A 32 4.96 -19.03 25.35
C ARG A 32 6.09 -18.32 26.12
N ARG A 33 7.30 -18.27 25.55
CA ARG A 33 8.47 -17.66 26.20
C ARG A 33 8.89 -16.35 25.53
N CYS A 34 9.10 -16.36 24.22
CA CYS A 34 9.58 -15.17 23.51
C CYS A 34 8.49 -14.45 22.70
N HIS A 35 7.26 -14.98 22.69
CA HIS A 35 6.13 -14.49 21.90
C HIS A 35 6.39 -14.41 20.37
N ALA A 36 7.40 -15.11 19.86
CA ALA A 36 7.66 -15.25 18.43
C ALA A 36 6.66 -16.20 17.77
N SER A 37 6.25 -15.93 16.53
CA SER A 37 5.32 -16.79 15.76
C SER A 37 5.91 -18.18 15.51
N LEU A 38 5.05 -19.20 15.56
CA LEU A 38 5.37 -20.64 15.42
C LEU A 38 4.80 -21.25 14.11
N ASP A 39 4.41 -20.40 13.16
CA ASP A 39 3.88 -20.85 11.88
C ASP A 39 5.03 -21.33 10.98
N GLU A 40 4.96 -22.58 10.51
CA GLU A 40 5.89 -23.12 9.52
C GLU A 40 5.74 -22.34 8.21
N GLU A 41 6.87 -22.06 7.57
CA GLU A 41 6.92 -21.45 6.25
C GLU A 41 6.33 -22.44 5.23
N GLU A 42 5.05 -22.27 4.86
CA GLU A 42 4.66 -22.67 3.52
C GLU A 42 5.56 -21.87 2.57
N PRO A 43 6.30 -22.54 1.66
CA PRO A 43 7.04 -21.82 0.65
C PRO A 43 6.02 -20.99 -0.12
N GLU A 44 6.09 -19.66 0.02
CA GLU A 44 5.40 -18.73 -0.85
C GLU A 44 5.87 -19.10 -2.26
N ILE A 45 5.05 -19.85 -2.99
CA ILE A 45 5.18 -20.00 -4.42
C ILE A 45 5.27 -18.56 -4.89
N VAL A 46 6.44 -18.17 -5.40
CA VAL A 46 6.69 -16.84 -5.95
C VAL A 46 5.90 -16.79 -7.25
N ALA A 47 4.57 -16.72 -7.13
CA ALA A 47 3.71 -16.28 -8.20
C ALA A 47 4.22 -14.88 -8.54
N ALA A 48 4.59 -14.70 -9.80
CA ALA A 48 5.01 -13.42 -10.34
C ALA A 48 4.13 -12.30 -9.77
N PRO A 49 4.69 -11.14 -9.40
CA PRO A 49 3.93 -10.04 -8.83
C PRO A 49 2.64 -9.88 -9.65
N PRO A 50 1.45 -9.92 -9.02
CA PRO A 50 0.21 -9.76 -9.75
C PRO A 50 0.34 -8.48 -10.56
N ALA A 51 0.10 -8.56 -11.88
CA ALA A 51 0.14 -7.41 -12.76
C ALA A 51 -0.56 -6.23 -12.06
N PRO A 52 0.04 -5.03 -12.01
CA PRO A 52 -0.43 -3.93 -11.20
C PRO A 52 -1.93 -3.74 -11.43
N GLN A 53 -2.74 -4.15 -10.45
CA GLN A 53 -4.18 -4.01 -10.52
C GLN A 53 -4.45 -2.53 -10.27
N VAL A 54 -4.71 -1.79 -11.34
CA VAL A 54 -5.23 -0.42 -11.27
C VAL A 54 -6.62 -0.53 -10.65
N MET A 55 -6.68 -0.38 -9.32
CA MET A 55 -7.96 -0.32 -8.63
C MET A 55 -8.62 1.02 -8.95
N PRO A 56 -9.92 1.06 -9.26
CA PRO A 56 -10.60 2.31 -9.57
C PRO A 56 -10.57 3.22 -8.35
N SER A 57 -9.87 4.35 -8.49
CA SER A 57 -9.86 5.44 -7.52
C SER A 57 -11.26 6.04 -7.44
N HIS A 58 -12.02 5.71 -6.40
CA HIS A 58 -13.21 6.48 -6.05
C HIS A 58 -12.75 7.81 -5.44
N GLY A 59 -12.49 8.77 -6.31
CA GLY A 59 -12.34 10.17 -5.94
C GLY A 59 -13.65 10.67 -5.35
N ASN A 60 -13.74 10.71 -4.03
CA ASN A 60 -14.73 11.54 -3.34
C ASN A 60 -13.98 12.47 -2.39
N GLY A 61 -14.13 13.77 -2.66
CA GLY A 61 -13.48 14.84 -1.92
C GLY A 61 -13.84 14.79 -0.43
N ARG A 62 -12.81 14.52 0.38
CA ARG A 62 -12.56 15.00 1.75
C ARG A 62 -11.46 14.13 2.35
N GLY A 63 -10.21 14.58 2.26
CA GLY A 63 -9.06 14.32 3.14
C GLY A 63 -8.92 13.00 3.92
N HIS A 64 -9.50 11.88 3.48
CA HIS A 64 -9.35 10.60 4.17
C HIS A 64 -8.11 9.93 3.61
N LEU A 65 -6.98 10.16 4.27
CA LEU A 65 -5.72 9.47 4.01
C LEU A 65 -5.95 7.98 4.23
N ASN A 66 -6.23 7.25 3.15
CA ASN A 66 -6.39 5.81 3.22
C ASN A 66 -5.01 5.15 3.27
N LEU A 67 -4.35 5.31 4.42
CA LEU A 67 -2.98 4.88 4.67
C LEU A 67 -2.86 3.36 4.60
N ALA A 68 -3.86 2.63 5.08
CA ALA A 68 -3.86 1.16 5.06
C ALA A 68 -3.85 0.62 3.63
N THR A 69 -4.70 1.17 2.75
CA THR A 69 -4.71 0.78 1.33
C THR A 69 -3.45 1.22 0.60
N SER A 70 -2.91 2.40 0.91
CA SER A 70 -1.66 2.92 0.38
C SER A 70 -0.46 2.03 0.71
N ILE A 71 -0.32 1.61 1.97
CA ILE A 71 0.73 0.68 2.39
C ILE A 71 0.58 -0.67 1.68
N ARG A 72 -0.65 -1.19 1.60
CA ARG A 72 -0.92 -2.46 0.90
C ARG A 72 -0.58 -2.37 -0.58
N SER A 73 -0.94 -1.28 -1.27
CA SER A 73 -0.69 -1.10 -2.70
C SER A 73 0.80 -0.98 -2.99
N LEU A 74 1.55 -0.21 -2.19
CA LEU A 74 3.00 -0.07 -2.31
C LEU A 74 3.72 -1.39 -2.03
N ARG A 75 3.28 -2.13 -1.00
CA ARG A 75 3.83 -3.46 -0.69
C ARG A 75 3.67 -4.41 -1.87
N LEU A 76 2.47 -4.48 -2.46
CA LEU A 76 2.20 -5.35 -3.60
C LEU A 76 2.97 -4.93 -4.86
N ARG A 77 3.06 -3.63 -5.15
CA ARG A 77 3.89 -3.10 -6.26
C ARG A 77 5.37 -3.45 -6.09
N SER A 78 5.85 -3.48 -4.85
CA SER A 78 7.23 -3.86 -4.51
C SER A 78 7.46 -5.38 -4.50
N GLY A 79 6.43 -6.18 -4.80
CA GLY A 79 6.53 -7.65 -4.79
C GLY A 79 6.75 -8.26 -3.41
N LEU A 80 6.42 -7.54 -2.34
CA LEU A 80 6.69 -7.98 -0.96
C LEU A 80 5.48 -8.68 -0.35
N SER A 81 5.72 -9.77 0.37
CA SER A 81 4.71 -10.33 1.28
C SER A 81 4.65 -9.55 2.60
N GLN A 82 3.56 -9.71 3.36
CA GLN A 82 3.43 -9.07 4.68
C GLN A 82 4.54 -9.50 5.64
N ARG A 83 5.01 -10.76 5.54
CA ARG A 83 6.13 -11.28 6.33
C ARG A 83 7.44 -10.59 5.92
N GLN A 84 7.71 -10.48 4.62
CA GLN A 84 8.90 -9.80 4.11
C GLN A 84 8.94 -8.33 4.51
N LEU A 85 7.81 -7.61 4.41
CA LEU A 85 7.72 -6.22 4.87
C LEU A 85 7.96 -6.12 6.40
N ALA A 86 7.36 -7.02 7.18
CA ALA A 86 7.53 -7.06 8.62
C ALA A 86 8.99 -7.33 9.03
N LEU A 87 9.67 -8.24 8.33
CA LEU A 87 11.10 -8.53 8.51
C LEU A 87 11.94 -7.28 8.23
N ARG A 88 11.72 -6.59 7.11
CA ARG A 88 12.43 -5.33 6.78
C ARG A 88 12.19 -4.23 7.82
N MET A 89 11.00 -4.18 8.39
CA MET A 89 10.64 -3.23 9.45
C MET A 89 11.11 -3.64 10.85
N SER A 90 11.63 -4.87 11.02
CA SER A 90 11.93 -5.49 12.32
C SER A 90 10.73 -5.47 13.28
N VAL A 91 9.55 -5.89 12.79
CA VAL A 91 8.30 -5.98 13.56
C VAL A 91 7.60 -7.33 13.33
N PRO A 92 6.66 -7.74 14.19
CA PRO A 92 5.86 -8.93 13.94
C PRO A 92 4.96 -8.77 12.70
N ARG A 93 4.78 -9.84 11.91
CA ARG A 93 3.84 -9.87 10.76
C ARG A 93 2.44 -9.40 11.14
N THR A 94 1.98 -9.75 12.35
CA THR A 94 0.67 -9.36 12.89
C THR A 94 0.51 -7.85 13.00
N TYR A 95 1.59 -7.09 13.20
CA TYR A 95 1.55 -5.63 13.23
C TYR A 95 1.28 -5.06 11.83
N VAL A 96 2.00 -5.53 10.81
CA VAL A 96 1.77 -5.15 9.40
C VAL A 96 0.35 -5.50 8.97
N SER A 97 -0.12 -6.71 9.29
CA SER A 97 -1.50 -7.12 8.99
C SER A 97 -2.55 -6.25 9.68
N LYS A 98 -2.34 -5.85 10.95
CA LYS A 98 -3.24 -4.93 11.65
C LYS A 98 -3.26 -3.55 11.00
N ILE A 99 -2.12 -3.04 10.55
CA ILE A 99 -2.04 -1.75 9.85
C ILE A 99 -2.80 -1.81 8.51
N GLU A 100 -2.56 -2.83 7.69
CA GLU A 100 -3.22 -2.97 6.37
C GLU A 100 -4.73 -3.20 6.45
N ASN A 101 -5.24 -3.64 7.61
CA ASN A 101 -6.66 -3.86 7.84
C ASN A 101 -7.30 -2.75 8.72
N GLU A 102 -6.63 -1.60 8.87
CA GLU A 102 -7.09 -0.45 9.67
C GLU A 102 -7.33 -0.74 11.17
N LYS A 103 -6.84 -1.88 11.67
CA LYS A 103 -6.94 -2.31 13.07
C LYS A 103 -5.85 -1.72 13.96
N ALA A 104 -4.85 -1.07 13.38
CA ALA A 104 -3.81 -0.35 14.10
C ALA A 104 -3.37 0.89 13.33
N THR A 105 -3.25 2.02 14.01
CA THR A 105 -2.67 3.25 13.47
C THR A 105 -1.16 3.25 13.76
N PRO A 106 -0.29 3.33 12.74
CA PRO A 106 1.15 3.40 12.96
C PRO A 106 1.55 4.74 13.58
N THR A 107 2.55 4.72 14.46
CA THR A 107 3.21 5.94 14.95
C THR A 107 4.03 6.58 13.84
N LEU A 108 4.46 7.84 14.02
CA LEU A 108 5.38 8.50 13.09
C LEU A 108 6.67 7.70 12.88
N SER A 109 7.24 7.14 13.94
CA SER A 109 8.42 6.26 13.86
C SER A 109 8.15 4.96 13.08
N SER A 110 6.94 4.42 13.14
CA SER A 110 6.55 3.26 12.33
C SER A 110 6.31 3.65 10.87
N LEU A 111 5.79 4.85 10.59
CA LEU A 111 5.66 5.39 9.23
C LEU A 111 7.02 5.57 8.56
N GLU A 112 8.02 6.11 9.26
CA GLU A 112 9.38 6.23 8.73
C GLU A 112 10.03 4.87 8.44
N ARG A 113 9.74 3.85 9.27
CA ARG A 113 10.20 2.49 9.03
C ARG A 113 9.48 1.84 7.85
N LEU A 114 8.18 2.08 7.69
CA LEU A 114 7.40 1.65 6.52
C LEU A 114 7.97 2.24 5.24
N ALA A 115 8.16 3.55 5.21
CA ALA A 115 8.70 4.28 4.07
C ALA A 115 10.09 3.74 3.67
N ARG A 116 10.99 3.57 4.65
CA ARG A 116 12.30 2.95 4.41
C ARG A 116 12.22 1.50 3.91
N ALA A 117 11.35 0.68 4.49
CA ALA A 117 11.23 -0.73 4.10
C ALA A 117 10.60 -0.92 2.70
N LEU A 118 9.78 0.04 2.27
CA LEU A 118 9.14 0.11 0.96
C LEU A 118 9.93 0.97 -0.04
N GLU A 119 11.07 1.53 0.34
CA GLU A 119 11.93 2.37 -0.51
C GLU A 119 11.21 3.59 -1.11
N VAL A 120 10.30 4.19 -0.35
CA VAL A 120 9.55 5.41 -0.73
C VAL A 120 9.72 6.52 0.30
N THR A 121 9.30 7.74 -0.03
CA THR A 121 9.24 8.83 0.96
C THR A 121 7.96 8.74 1.81
N VAL A 122 7.96 9.35 3.00
CA VAL A 122 6.75 9.43 3.84
C VAL A 122 5.60 10.17 3.12
N PRO A 123 5.83 11.28 2.40
CA PRO A 123 4.81 11.88 1.55
C PRO A 123 4.20 10.89 0.56
N ASP A 124 5.02 10.13 -0.18
CA ASP A 124 4.55 9.14 -1.16
C ASP A 124 3.71 8.04 -0.50
N LEU A 125 4.13 7.61 0.69
CA LEU A 125 3.40 6.63 1.50
C LEU A 125 2.00 7.14 1.89
N LEU A 126 1.87 8.43 2.20
CA LEU A 126 0.62 9.07 2.60
C LEU A 126 -0.29 9.42 1.43
N SER A 127 0.28 9.69 0.24
CA SER A 127 -0.45 9.94 -1.01
C SER A 127 -0.77 8.65 -1.78
N GLY A 128 -0.38 7.48 -1.27
CA GLY A 128 -0.63 6.20 -1.92
C GLY A 128 0.25 5.93 -3.14
N GLY A 129 1.34 6.68 -3.32
CA GLY A 129 2.14 6.66 -4.54
C GLY A 129 1.31 6.95 -5.79
N GLU A 130 0.17 7.63 -5.63
CA GLU A 130 -0.44 8.38 -6.72
C GLU A 130 0.46 9.58 -6.97
N ARG A 131 0.80 9.83 -8.24
CA ARG A 131 1.51 11.06 -8.58
C ARG A 131 0.65 12.20 -8.04
N THR A 132 1.24 13.02 -7.18
CA THR A 132 0.47 14.12 -6.61
C THR A 132 0.01 14.96 -7.80
N ARG A 133 -1.22 15.50 -7.80
CA ARG A 133 -1.66 16.44 -8.84
C ARG A 133 -0.63 17.55 -9.11
N GLN A 134 0.14 17.91 -8.08
CA GLN A 134 1.26 18.85 -8.15
C GLN A 134 2.45 18.33 -8.97
N GLU A 135 2.76 17.04 -8.92
CA GLU A 135 3.83 16.40 -9.72
C GLU A 135 3.42 16.27 -11.18
N GLU A 136 2.18 15.86 -11.44
CA GLU A 136 1.63 15.80 -12.81
C GLU A 136 1.62 17.18 -13.46
N VAL A 137 1.17 18.20 -12.73
CA VAL A 137 1.22 19.60 -13.19
C VAL A 137 2.66 20.05 -13.41
N ARG A 138 3.60 19.70 -12.51
CA ARG A 138 5.02 20.07 -12.66
C ARG A 138 5.66 19.44 -13.89
N GLU A 139 5.41 18.17 -14.15
CA GLU A 139 5.93 17.49 -15.32
C GLU A 139 5.31 18.04 -16.60
N PHE A 140 4.01 18.29 -16.61
CA PHE A 140 3.36 18.94 -17.76
C PHE A 140 3.90 20.36 -18.01
N MET A 141 4.27 21.08 -16.95
CA MET A 141 4.93 22.40 -17.05
C MET A 141 6.38 22.33 -17.54
N GLN A 142 7.02 21.15 -17.55
CA GLN A 142 8.35 20.98 -18.14
C GLN A 142 8.30 20.79 -19.67
N ASP A 143 7.12 20.56 -20.24
CA ASP A 143 6.93 20.52 -21.69
C ASP A 143 7.26 21.89 -22.29
N GLU A 144 8.08 21.89 -23.34
CA GLU A 144 8.62 23.08 -24.01
C GLU A 144 7.50 24.00 -24.49
N PHE A 145 6.45 23.43 -25.10
CA PHE A 145 5.32 24.19 -25.60
C PHE A 145 4.47 24.78 -24.46
N ILE A 146 4.25 24.01 -23.39
CA ILE A 146 3.50 24.50 -22.21
C ILE A 146 4.25 25.65 -21.53
N ALA A 147 5.57 25.57 -21.42
CA ALA A 147 6.40 26.63 -20.88
C ALA A 147 6.30 27.92 -21.72
N GLU A 148 6.30 27.80 -23.05
CA GLU A 148 6.13 28.93 -23.97
C GLU A 148 4.76 29.61 -23.86
N LEU A 149 3.71 28.86 -23.54
CA LEU A 149 2.36 29.40 -23.38
C LEU A 149 2.18 30.24 -22.10
N MET A 150 2.98 30.00 -21.05
CA MET A 150 2.78 30.60 -19.73
C MET A 150 2.69 32.13 -19.70
N PRO A 151 3.57 32.89 -20.39
CA PRO A 151 3.47 34.35 -20.45
C PRO A 151 2.14 34.82 -21.05
N PHE A 152 1.62 34.11 -22.06
CA PHE A 152 0.37 34.47 -22.73
C PHE A 152 -0.85 34.17 -21.86
N VAL A 153 -0.86 33.00 -21.20
CA VAL A 153 -1.95 32.60 -20.29
C VAL A 153 -2.14 33.62 -19.17
N SER A 154 -1.04 34.17 -18.65
CA SER A 154 -1.07 35.19 -17.58
C SER A 154 -1.70 36.53 -18.00
N GLN A 155 -1.79 36.79 -19.31
CA GLN A 155 -2.31 38.05 -19.88
C GLN A 155 -3.78 37.93 -20.32
N LEU A 156 -4.37 36.73 -20.26
CA LEU A 156 -5.74 36.52 -20.70
C LEU A 156 -6.75 37.10 -19.70
N ASN A 157 -7.76 37.78 -20.24
CA ASN A 157 -8.93 38.17 -19.46
C ASN A 157 -9.95 37.03 -19.34
N GLY A 158 -10.97 37.21 -18.49
CA GLY A 158 -11.97 36.17 -18.21
C GLY A 158 -12.72 35.65 -19.45
N MET A 159 -12.99 36.51 -20.43
CA MET A 159 -13.69 36.11 -21.66
C MET A 159 -12.78 35.29 -22.59
N GLN A 160 -11.53 35.71 -22.74
CA GLN A 160 -10.53 34.98 -23.52
C GLN A 160 -10.23 33.61 -22.91
N MET A 161 -10.05 33.55 -21.60
CA MET A 161 -9.84 32.29 -20.87
C MET A 161 -11.03 31.33 -21.06
N SER A 162 -12.26 31.84 -20.98
CA SER A 162 -13.48 31.04 -21.21
C SER A 162 -13.52 30.44 -22.62
N SER A 163 -13.12 31.22 -23.65
CA SER A 163 -13.04 30.73 -25.03
C SER A 163 -12.00 29.61 -25.18
N VAL A 164 -10.80 29.79 -24.61
CA VAL A 164 -9.73 28.78 -24.62
C VAL A 164 -10.19 27.49 -23.96
N LEU A 165 -10.78 27.56 -22.76
CA LEU A 165 -11.27 26.37 -22.05
C LEU A 165 -12.37 25.64 -22.83
N THR A 166 -13.23 26.38 -23.55
CA THR A 166 -14.28 25.79 -24.38
C THR A 166 -13.69 25.04 -25.57
N GLN A 167 -12.71 25.62 -26.26
CA GLN A 167 -12.02 24.96 -27.38
C GLN A 167 -11.27 23.70 -26.93
N VAL A 168 -10.58 23.75 -25.79
CA VAL A 168 -9.92 22.57 -25.20
C VAL A 168 -10.94 21.49 -24.86
N ARG A 169 -12.09 21.86 -24.27
CA ARG A 169 -13.17 20.91 -23.97
C ARG A 169 -13.69 20.22 -25.24
N ASP A 170 -13.91 20.97 -26.33
CA ASP A 170 -14.36 20.41 -27.60
C ASP A 170 -13.36 19.41 -28.19
N LEU A 171 -12.06 19.72 -28.09
CA LEU A 171 -10.98 18.81 -28.53
C LEU A 171 -10.95 17.52 -27.69
N THR A 172 -11.22 17.59 -26.39
CA THR A 172 -11.25 16.40 -25.52
C THR A 172 -12.49 15.54 -25.69
N MET A 173 -13.64 16.13 -26.07
CA MET A 173 -14.92 15.43 -26.24
C MET A 173 -15.11 14.81 -27.64
N ARG A 174 -14.33 15.24 -28.63
CA ARG A 174 -14.36 14.69 -30.00
C ARG A 174 -12.98 14.11 -30.33
N PRO A 175 -12.75 12.80 -30.14
CA PRO A 175 -11.50 12.20 -30.60
C PRO A 175 -11.43 12.41 -32.11
N ARG A 176 -10.41 13.14 -32.58
CA ARG A 176 -10.15 13.29 -34.01
C ARG A 176 -10.11 11.90 -34.61
N ARG A 177 -11.08 11.56 -35.47
CA ARG A 177 -10.96 10.41 -36.37
C ARG A 177 -9.71 10.65 -37.20
N SER A 178 -8.66 9.88 -36.94
CA SER A 178 -7.46 9.82 -37.77
C SER A 178 -7.89 9.38 -39.17
N ALA A 179 -7.51 10.18 -40.17
CA ALA A 179 -7.61 9.82 -41.59
C ALA A 179 -6.43 8.93 -41.99
#